data_AF-A0A2N2KW57-F1
#
_entry.id   AF-A0A2N2KW57-F1
#
_cell.length_a   1.000
_cell.length_b   1.000
_cell.length_c   1.000
_cell.angle_alpha   90.00
_cell.angle_beta   90.00
_cell.angle_gamma   90.00
#
_symmetry.space_group_name_H-M   'P 1'
#
loop_
_entity.id
_entity.type
_entity.pdbx_description
1 polymer ?
#
loop_
_entity_poly.entity_id
_entity_poly.type
_entity_poly.pdbx_seq_one_letter_code
_entity_poly.pdbx_strand_id
1 'polypeptide(L)'
;MNRKALLLLFVVLALFASSIFATESRMAALGNPFGFIRDNTDISAYPGVINQYERNLRAELGMSGSSWKLGANLPFMNNVLGVYLNTDTDVNVDMYFQNGMNHYNTGDLNISKKIQFYYGFMEKFGVGFGMAIDSKVEDFADNPDKQAEMGATYFEISGGMSDEKLDVGAAIAIFGAGNTNDFDVVENSMGGFGFSANGRYFVMESDYFDLVGAANLMIHTGSNEYKASAATTSTTDMSGINFDLGVGMNYKFDENNKLIFGFKPLRIKTESWTESVTNVTGEDKGGEAWMYIPTYTIGLESQIKPWLTGRIGATQNYAFHAESYDPDGVNVDEDADYQSNFTADMGLAFEIGNFTIDTVLSRTLLHDGPNFIGGKSNGLASMVSINYNY
;
A
#
# COMPACT_ATOMS: atom_id res chain seq x y z
N MET A 1 -5.54 -52.27 11.97
CA MET A 1 -5.87 -50.95 11.38
C MET A 1 -5.86 -51.07 9.86
N ASN A 2 -6.96 -50.73 9.18
CA ASN A 2 -7.11 -50.92 7.74
C ASN A 2 -6.24 -49.91 6.99
N ARG A 3 -5.30 -50.36 6.13
CA ARG A 3 -4.42 -49.47 5.34
C ARG A 3 -5.20 -48.44 4.51
N LYS A 4 -6.43 -48.78 4.09
CA LYS A 4 -7.34 -47.85 3.41
C LYS A 4 -7.86 -46.74 4.33
N ALA A 5 -8.12 -47.03 5.60
CA ALA A 5 -8.58 -46.03 6.57
C ALA A 5 -7.45 -45.07 6.98
N LEU A 6 -6.19 -45.53 6.99
CA LEU A 6 -5.02 -44.70 7.27
C LEU A 6 -4.72 -43.73 6.12
N LEU A 7 -4.92 -44.17 4.87
CA LEU A 7 -4.78 -43.34 3.67
C LEU A 7 -5.96 -42.37 3.51
N LEU A 8 -7.17 -42.79 3.91
CA LEU A 8 -8.34 -41.90 4.00
C LEU A 8 -8.12 -40.82 5.06
N LEU A 9 -7.57 -41.16 6.23
CA LEU A 9 -7.24 -40.20 7.29
C LEU A 9 -6.14 -39.22 6.85
N PHE A 10 -5.15 -39.68 6.06
CA PHE A 10 -4.08 -38.84 5.54
C PHE A 10 -4.55 -37.90 4.41
N VAL A 11 -5.46 -38.36 3.54
CA VAL A 11 -6.15 -37.53 2.54
C VAL A 11 -7.10 -36.53 3.22
N VAL A 12 -7.78 -36.95 4.29
CA VAL A 12 -8.67 -36.08 5.06
C VAL A 12 -7.89 -35.04 5.88
N LEU A 13 -6.74 -35.37 6.47
CA LEU A 13 -5.85 -34.40 7.14
C LEU A 13 -5.10 -33.47 6.17
N ALA A 14 -4.90 -33.86 4.91
CA ALA A 14 -4.33 -32.99 3.86
C ALA A 14 -5.40 -32.16 3.10
N LEU A 15 -6.69 -32.50 3.25
CA LEU A 15 -7.84 -31.79 2.68
C LEU A 15 -8.59 -30.92 3.71
N PHE A 16 -8.19 -30.95 4.99
CA PHE A 16 -8.67 -29.99 5.97
C PHE A 16 -7.93 -28.66 5.81
N ALA A 17 -8.49 -27.85 4.90
CA ALA A 17 -8.46 -26.40 4.88
C ALA A 17 -7.07 -25.76 4.79
N SER A 18 -6.47 -25.78 3.61
CA SER A 18 -5.67 -24.62 3.17
C SER A 18 -6.62 -23.44 3.01
N SER A 19 -6.93 -22.74 4.10
CA SER A 19 -7.47 -21.40 4.04
C SER A 19 -6.49 -20.59 3.19
N ILE A 20 -6.90 -20.25 1.96
CA ILE A 20 -6.11 -19.45 1.02
C ILE A 20 -6.04 -18.04 1.60
N PHE A 21 -5.12 -17.85 2.54
CA PHE A 21 -4.74 -16.59 3.10
C PHE A 21 -3.85 -15.91 2.10
N ALA A 22 -4.22 -14.72 1.69
CA ALA A 22 -3.66 -14.09 0.53
C ALA A 22 -2.64 -13.01 0.90
N THR A 23 -2.07 -12.43 -0.14
CA THR A 23 -0.77 -11.76 -0.14
C THR A 23 -0.88 -10.63 -1.17
N GLU A 24 -0.01 -9.62 -1.10
CA GLU A 24 0.02 -8.54 -2.10
C GLU A 24 0.21 -9.13 -3.50
N SER A 25 1.00 -10.21 -3.59
CA SER A 25 1.16 -11.02 -4.81
C SER A 25 -0.15 -11.65 -5.29
N ARG A 26 -0.99 -12.19 -4.39
CA ARG A 26 -2.33 -12.68 -4.77
C ARG A 26 -3.20 -11.53 -5.28
N MET A 27 -3.28 -10.42 -4.54
CA MET A 27 -4.14 -9.29 -4.88
C MET A 27 -3.74 -8.71 -6.25
N ALA A 28 -2.45 -8.56 -6.50
CA ALA A 28 -1.91 -8.13 -7.80
C ALA A 28 -2.30 -9.12 -8.92
N ALA A 29 -2.13 -10.43 -8.72
CA ALA A 29 -2.52 -11.44 -9.70
C ALA A 29 -4.03 -11.47 -10.02
N LEU A 30 -4.87 -10.96 -9.11
CA LEU A 30 -6.31 -10.81 -9.28
C LEU A 30 -6.73 -9.43 -9.82
N GLY A 31 -5.77 -8.59 -10.20
CA GLY A 31 -6.03 -7.25 -10.74
C GLY A 31 -6.30 -6.20 -9.67
N ASN A 32 -5.90 -6.44 -8.42
CA ASN A 32 -6.13 -5.60 -7.24
C ASN A 32 -7.62 -5.30 -7.02
N PRO A 33 -8.44 -6.33 -6.73
CA PRO A 33 -9.87 -6.14 -6.49
C PRO A 33 -10.07 -5.33 -5.21
N PHE A 34 -10.43 -4.05 -5.37
CA PHE A 34 -10.61 -2.97 -4.39
C PHE A 34 -11.33 -3.36 -3.06
N GLY A 35 -10.70 -4.18 -2.23
CA GLY A 35 -11.25 -4.70 -0.97
C GLY A 35 -12.48 -5.60 -1.12
N PHE A 36 -12.84 -6.04 -2.34
CA PHE A 36 -14.05 -6.84 -2.58
C PHE A 36 -13.94 -8.30 -2.13
N ILE A 37 -12.73 -8.74 -1.81
CA ILE A 37 -12.44 -10.04 -1.21
C ILE A 37 -11.69 -9.80 0.09
N ARG A 38 -11.94 -10.65 1.10
CA ARG A 38 -11.17 -10.61 2.36
C ARG A 38 -9.76 -11.15 2.14
N ASP A 39 -8.79 -10.44 2.67
CA ASP A 39 -7.39 -10.83 2.69
C ASP A 39 -6.62 -10.32 3.92
N ASN A 40 -5.47 -10.93 4.27
CA ASN A 40 -4.60 -10.45 5.35
C ASN A 40 -3.93 -9.11 5.02
N THR A 41 -3.87 -8.72 3.73
CA THR A 41 -3.39 -7.39 3.32
C THR A 41 -4.32 -6.31 3.82
N ASP A 42 -5.58 -6.66 4.09
CA ASP A 42 -6.61 -5.75 4.57
C ASP A 42 -6.39 -5.27 6.01
N ILE A 43 -5.47 -5.88 6.78
CA ILE A 43 -5.21 -5.51 8.18
C ILE A 43 -4.81 -4.03 8.32
N SER A 44 -4.12 -3.45 7.33
CA SER A 44 -3.76 -2.02 7.36
C SER A 44 -4.97 -1.10 7.17
N ALA A 45 -5.91 -1.48 6.31
CA ALA A 45 -7.13 -0.71 6.08
C ALA A 45 -8.19 -0.95 7.17
N TYR A 46 -8.24 -2.15 7.72
CA TYR A 46 -9.21 -2.60 8.72
C TYR A 46 -8.52 -3.40 9.84
N PRO A 47 -7.94 -2.73 10.85
CA PRO A 47 -7.14 -3.39 11.90
C PRO A 47 -7.84 -4.56 12.61
N GLY A 48 -9.18 -4.56 12.69
CA GLY A 48 -9.96 -5.66 13.27
C GLY A 48 -9.83 -6.98 12.52
N VAL A 49 -9.48 -6.95 11.23
CA VAL A 49 -9.30 -8.13 10.37
C VAL A 49 -8.20 -9.05 10.90
N ILE A 50 -7.24 -8.54 11.69
CA ILE A 50 -6.16 -9.36 12.27
C ILE A 50 -6.67 -10.59 13.04
N ASN A 51 -7.86 -10.49 13.66
CA ASN A 51 -8.49 -11.59 14.40
C ASN A 51 -8.84 -12.79 13.51
N GLN A 52 -8.96 -12.60 12.19
CA GLN A 52 -9.26 -13.65 11.21
C GLN A 52 -7.99 -14.37 10.70
N TYR A 53 -6.81 -13.83 10.99
CA TYR A 53 -5.52 -14.30 10.47
C TYR A 53 -4.54 -14.58 11.61
N GLU A 54 -5.01 -15.24 12.67
CA GLU A 54 -4.13 -15.70 13.75
C GLU A 54 -3.12 -16.76 13.25
N ARG A 55 -1.98 -16.88 13.93
CA ARG A 55 -0.94 -17.91 13.66
C ARG A 55 -0.40 -17.86 12.25
N ASN A 56 -0.16 -16.64 11.77
CA ASN A 56 0.24 -16.39 10.40
C ASN A 56 1.63 -15.76 10.35
N LEU A 57 2.51 -16.26 9.49
CA LEU A 57 3.79 -15.64 9.15
C LEU A 57 3.80 -15.39 7.64
N ARG A 58 4.09 -14.16 7.22
CA ARG A 58 4.13 -13.76 5.81
C ARG A 58 5.43 -13.05 5.46
N ALA A 59 5.96 -13.35 4.30
CA ALA A 59 7.04 -12.62 3.66
C ALA A 59 6.64 -12.26 2.23
N GLU A 60 6.89 -11.04 1.81
CA GLU A 60 6.59 -10.53 0.47
C GLU A 60 7.87 -9.99 -0.16
N LEU A 61 8.05 -10.27 -1.45
CA LEU A 61 9.02 -9.66 -2.35
C LEU A 61 8.21 -9.00 -3.47
N GLY A 62 8.21 -7.68 -3.48
CA GLY A 62 7.57 -6.86 -4.50
C GLY A 62 8.39 -6.77 -5.78
N MET A 63 7.96 -5.86 -6.66
CA MET A 63 8.48 -5.74 -8.03
C MET A 63 9.93 -5.22 -8.12
N SER A 64 10.44 -4.59 -7.07
CA SER A 64 11.81 -4.09 -7.00
C SER A 64 12.64 -4.86 -5.97
N GLY A 65 13.95 -4.97 -6.20
CA GLY A 65 14.86 -5.73 -5.33
C GLY A 65 14.95 -5.24 -3.88
N SER A 66 14.49 -4.03 -3.58
CA SER A 66 14.45 -3.44 -2.24
C SER A 66 13.06 -3.47 -1.58
N SER A 67 12.02 -3.89 -2.31
CA SER A 67 10.64 -3.91 -1.82
C SER A 67 10.32 -5.26 -1.19
N TRP A 68 10.72 -5.49 0.05
CA TRP A 68 10.32 -6.69 0.80
C TRP A 68 9.45 -6.34 2.00
N LYS A 69 8.56 -7.21 2.45
CA LYS A 69 7.79 -7.04 3.69
C LYS A 69 7.81 -8.32 4.50
N LEU A 70 7.83 -8.22 5.81
CA LEU A 70 7.74 -9.38 6.71
C LEU A 70 6.66 -9.11 7.75
N GLY A 71 5.84 -10.09 8.06
CA GLY A 71 4.73 -9.95 8.99
C GLY A 71 4.48 -11.21 9.80
N ALA A 72 4.08 -11.06 11.05
CA ALA A 72 3.67 -12.17 11.90
C ALA A 72 2.46 -11.78 12.76
N ASN A 73 1.47 -12.68 12.81
CA ASN A 73 0.32 -12.62 13.69
C ASN A 73 0.42 -13.76 14.72
N LEU A 74 0.65 -13.37 15.96
CA LEU A 74 0.91 -14.27 17.07
C LEU A 74 -0.31 -14.30 18.00
N PRO A 75 -0.84 -15.50 18.33
CA PRO A 75 -1.81 -15.61 19.41
C PRO A 75 -1.23 -15.08 20.71
N PHE A 76 -1.96 -14.21 21.39
CA PHE A 76 -1.58 -13.63 22.66
C PHE A 76 -2.77 -13.66 23.62
N MET A 77 -2.81 -14.66 24.50
CA MET A 77 -3.99 -14.95 25.33
C MET A 77 -5.23 -15.20 24.44
N ASN A 78 -6.33 -14.47 24.65
CA ASN A 78 -7.55 -14.52 23.81
C ASN A 78 -7.55 -13.42 22.72
N ASN A 79 -6.37 -12.92 22.36
CA ASN A 79 -6.17 -11.77 21.48
C ASN A 79 -5.09 -12.11 20.44
N VAL A 80 -4.85 -11.22 19.48
CA VAL A 80 -3.82 -11.40 18.45
C VAL A 80 -2.84 -10.23 18.46
N LEU A 81 -1.54 -10.51 18.44
CA LEU A 81 -0.49 -9.51 18.29
C LEU A 81 0.09 -9.59 16.88
N GLY A 82 0.07 -8.48 16.15
CA GLY A 82 0.67 -8.34 14.83
C GLY A 82 1.97 -7.53 14.88
N VAL A 83 3.00 -7.99 14.18
CA VAL A 83 4.24 -7.22 13.93
C VAL A 83 4.58 -7.30 12.46
N TYR A 84 4.77 -6.15 11.83
CA TYR A 84 5.07 -6.03 10.40
C TYR A 84 6.26 -5.09 10.18
N LEU A 85 7.19 -5.53 9.35
CA LEU A 85 8.40 -4.82 9.01
C LEU A 85 8.33 -4.34 7.56
N ASN A 86 8.93 -3.18 7.32
CA ASN A 86 9.12 -2.60 6.00
C ASN A 86 7.81 -2.30 5.25
N THR A 87 6.73 -2.00 5.99
CA THR A 87 5.46 -1.56 5.40
C THR A 87 5.55 -0.11 4.93
N ASP A 88 4.77 0.27 3.92
CA ASP A 88 4.86 1.60 3.31
C ASP A 88 4.30 2.70 4.22
N THR A 89 4.90 3.90 4.16
CA THR A 89 4.39 5.13 4.79
C THR A 89 3.74 6.09 3.78
N ASP A 90 3.98 5.88 2.48
CA ASP A 90 3.69 6.80 1.38
C ASP A 90 4.38 8.18 1.51
N VAL A 91 5.36 8.33 2.41
CA VAL A 91 6.14 9.56 2.59
C VAL A 91 7.52 9.39 1.95
N ASN A 92 7.82 10.24 0.97
CA ASN A 92 9.14 10.30 0.35
C ASN A 92 9.82 11.65 0.66
N VAL A 93 10.78 11.65 1.58
CA VAL A 93 11.52 12.86 2.00
C VAL A 93 12.31 13.46 0.82
N ASP A 94 12.85 12.61 -0.06
CA ASP A 94 13.65 13.05 -1.21
C ASP A 94 12.86 13.91 -2.22
N MET A 95 11.52 13.86 -2.19
CA MET A 95 10.68 14.74 -3.02
C MET A 95 10.66 16.19 -2.53
N TYR A 96 10.96 16.41 -1.25
CA TYR A 96 10.88 17.73 -0.60
C TYR A 96 12.25 18.34 -0.31
N PHE A 97 13.31 17.54 -0.38
CA PHE A 97 14.68 17.94 -0.12
C PHE A 97 15.49 17.88 -1.40
N GLN A 98 16.05 19.01 -1.82
CA GLN A 98 16.82 19.08 -3.06
C GLN A 98 18.20 18.46 -2.86
N ASN A 99 18.57 17.55 -3.76
CA ASN A 99 19.86 16.87 -3.75
C ASN A 99 21.02 17.85 -3.91
N GLY A 100 22.02 17.76 -3.03
CA GLY A 100 23.21 18.60 -3.00
C GLY A 100 23.00 19.96 -2.32
N MET A 101 21.78 20.28 -1.86
CA MET A 101 21.53 21.50 -1.08
C MET A 101 21.63 21.22 0.42
N ASN A 102 22.27 22.14 1.15
CA ASN A 102 22.41 22.06 2.60
C ASN A 102 22.99 20.72 3.11
N HIS A 103 23.93 20.12 2.36
CA HIS A 103 24.51 18.81 2.68
C HIS A 103 23.53 17.62 2.66
N TYR A 104 22.32 17.82 2.14
CA TYR A 104 21.39 16.72 1.88
C TYR A 104 21.73 16.04 0.56
N ASN A 105 21.84 14.72 0.57
CA ASN A 105 21.84 13.89 -0.63
C ASN A 105 20.62 12.96 -0.65
N THR A 106 20.13 12.64 -1.84
CA THR A 106 19.04 11.67 -2.01
C THR A 106 19.35 10.36 -1.29
N GLY A 107 18.44 9.92 -0.42
CA GLY A 107 18.59 8.73 0.40
C GLY A 107 19.28 8.94 1.75
N ASP A 108 19.65 10.18 2.11
CA ASP A 108 20.21 10.50 3.43
C ASP A 108 19.21 10.34 4.57
N LEU A 109 17.92 10.54 4.28
CA LEU A 109 16.81 10.26 5.18
C LEU A 109 15.80 9.36 4.47
N ASN A 110 15.39 8.27 5.12
CA ASN A 110 14.40 7.36 4.57
C ASN A 110 13.37 6.91 5.61
N ILE A 111 12.22 7.58 5.57
CA ILE A 111 11.01 7.18 6.31
C ILE A 111 9.93 6.63 5.36
N SER A 112 10.27 6.18 4.15
CA SER A 112 9.31 5.59 3.20
C SER A 112 8.77 4.23 3.67
N LYS A 113 9.42 3.64 4.68
CA LYS A 113 9.12 2.34 5.25
C LYS A 113 9.02 2.46 6.78
N LYS A 114 8.05 1.77 7.37
CA LYS A 114 7.80 1.73 8.82
C LYS A 114 7.81 0.32 9.38
N ILE A 115 8.02 0.24 10.68
CA ILE A 115 7.57 -0.90 11.49
C ILE A 115 6.13 -0.64 11.93
N GLN A 116 5.29 -1.67 11.92
CA GLN A 116 3.89 -1.57 12.27
C GLN A 116 3.50 -2.67 13.26
N PHE A 117 2.87 -2.28 14.35
CA PHE A 117 2.32 -3.16 15.36
C PHE A 117 0.80 -3.14 15.29
N TYR A 118 0.18 -4.28 15.61
CA TYR A 118 -1.26 -4.39 15.77
C TYR A 118 -1.61 -5.21 17.01
N TYR A 119 -2.74 -4.88 17.61
CA TYR A 119 -3.34 -5.65 18.70
C TYR A 119 -4.83 -5.84 18.40
N GLY A 120 -5.21 -7.07 18.07
CA GLY A 120 -6.59 -7.51 17.87
C GLY A 120 -7.20 -8.00 19.18
N PHE A 121 -8.42 -7.58 19.49
CA PHE A 121 -9.10 -7.94 20.73
C PHE A 121 -10.60 -8.08 20.56
N MET A 122 -11.23 -8.81 21.49
CA MET A 122 -12.67 -9.12 21.47
C MET A 122 -13.15 -9.74 20.15
N GLU A 123 -12.26 -10.48 19.46
CA GLU A 123 -12.51 -11.19 18.19
C GLU A 123 -12.91 -10.30 16.99
N LYS A 124 -13.03 -8.98 17.17
CA LYS A 124 -13.49 -8.06 16.13
C LYS A 124 -12.76 -6.73 16.06
N PHE A 125 -12.21 -6.24 17.16
CA PHE A 125 -11.54 -4.95 17.18
C PHE A 125 -10.05 -5.12 16.93
N GLY A 126 -9.43 -4.07 16.40
CA GLY A 126 -7.99 -3.98 16.30
C GLY A 126 -7.54 -2.53 16.44
N VAL A 127 -6.36 -2.35 17.04
CA VAL A 127 -5.63 -1.08 17.05
C VAL A 127 -4.23 -1.30 16.51
N GLY A 128 -3.67 -0.30 15.84
CA GLY A 128 -2.34 -0.35 15.27
C GLY A 128 -1.51 0.87 15.66
N PHE A 129 -0.19 0.66 15.73
CA PHE A 129 0.80 1.72 15.91
C PHE A 129 1.95 1.51 14.92
N GLY A 130 2.19 2.51 14.08
CA GLY A 130 3.24 2.51 13.07
C GLY A 130 4.29 3.57 13.37
N MET A 131 5.56 3.26 13.12
CA MET A 131 6.63 4.26 13.23
C MET A 131 7.78 4.05 12.24
N ALA A 132 8.34 5.16 11.79
CA ALA A 132 9.63 5.22 11.12
C ALA A 132 10.42 6.39 11.69
N ILE A 133 11.71 6.18 11.94
CA ILE A 133 12.62 7.20 12.45
C ILE A 133 13.93 7.01 11.71
N ASP A 134 14.48 8.10 11.18
CA ASP A 134 15.79 8.10 10.56
C ASP A 134 16.53 9.39 10.93
N SER A 135 17.85 9.32 11.00
CA SER A 135 18.68 10.46 11.34
C SER A 135 20.08 10.27 10.81
N LYS A 136 20.69 11.36 10.33
CA LYS A 136 22.06 11.38 9.84
C LYS A 136 22.77 12.63 10.36
N VAL A 137 24.02 12.46 10.77
CA VAL A 137 24.93 13.57 11.09
C VAL A 137 26.11 13.46 10.15
N GLU A 138 26.47 14.55 9.48
CA GLU A 138 27.59 14.60 8.55
C GLU A 138 28.59 15.69 8.98
N ASP A 139 29.84 15.28 9.22
CA ASP A 139 30.93 16.20 9.55
C ASP A 139 31.44 16.91 8.30
N PHE A 140 31.76 18.19 8.43
CA PHE A 140 32.35 18.94 7.33
C PHE A 140 33.83 18.60 7.16
N ALA A 141 34.23 18.20 5.95
CA ALA A 141 35.60 17.78 5.64
C ALA A 141 36.66 18.85 6.00
N ASP A 142 36.33 20.13 5.87
CA ASP A 142 37.23 21.24 6.13
C ASP A 142 37.12 21.80 7.56
N ASN A 143 36.11 21.39 8.34
CA ASN A 143 35.93 21.80 9.73
C ASN A 143 35.12 20.74 10.53
N PRO A 144 35.80 19.75 11.12
CA PRO A 144 35.14 18.66 11.85
C PRO A 144 34.35 19.08 13.09
N ASP A 145 34.52 20.32 13.57
CA ASP A 145 33.74 20.88 14.70
C ASP A 145 32.38 21.45 14.24
N LYS A 146 32.06 21.32 12.95
CA LYS A 146 30.82 21.76 12.33
C LYS A 146 30.12 20.56 11.71
N GLN A 147 28.80 20.51 11.84
CA GLN A 147 28.00 19.36 11.44
C GLN A 147 26.72 19.78 10.70
N ALA A 148 26.29 18.90 9.79
CA ALA A 148 24.95 18.93 9.23
C ALA A 148 24.12 17.86 9.95
N GLU A 149 23.03 18.28 10.58
CA GLU A 149 22.14 17.40 11.32
C GLU A 149 20.83 17.23 10.57
N MET A 150 20.47 15.97 10.32
CA MET A 150 19.30 15.57 9.57
C MET A 150 18.46 14.61 10.42
N GLY A 151 17.14 14.78 10.40
CA GLY A 151 16.22 13.89 11.11
C GLY A 151 14.87 13.79 10.40
N ALA A 152 14.29 12.59 10.41
CA ALA A 152 12.96 12.32 9.89
C ALA A 152 12.20 11.39 10.83
N THR A 153 10.89 11.63 10.95
CA THR A 153 9.99 10.82 11.78
C THR A 153 8.64 10.64 11.10
N TYR A 154 8.02 9.50 11.38
CA TYR A 154 6.66 9.15 11.01
C TYR A 154 6.03 8.39 12.16
N PHE A 155 4.80 8.75 12.53
CA PHE A 155 3.99 8.02 13.49
C PHE A 155 2.57 7.85 12.96
N GLU A 156 2.00 6.66 13.15
CA GLU A 156 0.62 6.36 12.79
C GLU A 156 -0.08 5.66 13.94
N ILE A 157 -1.33 6.04 14.19
CA ILE A 157 -2.26 5.30 15.03
C ILE A 157 -3.45 4.91 14.16
N SER A 158 -3.79 3.62 14.17
CA SER A 158 -4.94 3.09 13.44
C SER A 158 -5.86 2.29 14.36
N GLY A 159 -7.12 2.20 13.98
CA GLY A 159 -8.13 1.44 14.71
C GLY A 159 -9.26 1.01 13.80
N GLY A 160 -9.88 -0.13 14.12
CA GLY A 160 -10.96 -0.63 13.30
C GLY A 160 -11.71 -1.79 13.93
N MET A 161 -12.77 -2.20 13.23
CA MET A 161 -13.61 -3.33 13.57
C MET A 161 -13.83 -4.19 12.32
N SER A 162 -13.81 -5.50 12.50
CA SER A 162 -14.13 -6.48 11.48
C SER A 162 -15.11 -7.49 12.06
N ASP A 163 -16.24 -7.68 11.40
CA ASP A 163 -17.30 -8.59 11.79
C ASP A 163 -17.79 -9.35 10.53
N GLU A 164 -18.78 -10.23 10.68
CA GLU A 164 -19.29 -11.09 9.61
C GLU A 164 -19.66 -10.33 8.34
N LYS A 165 -20.21 -9.11 8.45
CA LYS A 165 -20.67 -8.33 7.29
C LYS A 165 -20.01 -6.98 7.11
N LEU A 166 -19.18 -6.54 8.03
CA LEU A 166 -18.70 -5.17 8.07
C LEU A 166 -17.24 -5.14 8.47
N ASP A 167 -16.42 -4.50 7.65
CA ASP A 167 -15.07 -4.13 8.00
C ASP A 167 -14.95 -2.61 7.91
N VAL A 168 -14.49 -1.98 8.98
CA VAL A 168 -14.26 -0.53 9.07
C VAL A 168 -12.92 -0.26 9.74
N GLY A 169 -12.22 0.77 9.27
CA GLY A 169 -10.98 1.20 9.89
C GLY A 169 -10.72 2.67 9.62
N ALA A 170 -9.93 3.28 10.49
CA ALA A 170 -9.43 4.63 10.34
C ALA A 170 -8.00 4.72 10.86
N ALA A 171 -7.22 5.64 10.30
CA ALA A 171 -5.87 5.93 10.75
C ALA A 171 -5.60 7.43 10.74
N ILE A 172 -4.74 7.85 11.66
CA ILE A 172 -4.13 9.18 11.68
C ILE A 172 -2.63 8.98 11.63
N ALA A 173 -1.97 9.70 10.72
CA ALA A 173 -0.52 9.74 10.60
C ALA A 173 0.00 11.17 10.77
N ILE A 174 1.15 11.31 11.40
CA ILE A 174 1.93 12.54 11.46
C ILE A 174 3.35 12.23 11.00
N PHE A 175 3.93 13.13 10.24
CA PHE A 175 5.30 12.97 9.75
C PHE A 175 6.01 14.31 9.69
N GLY A 176 7.34 14.25 9.68
CA GLY A 176 8.16 15.42 9.45
C GLY A 176 9.61 15.05 9.24
N ALA A 177 10.34 15.92 8.56
CA ALA A 177 11.77 15.81 8.38
C ALA A 177 12.40 17.20 8.42
N GLY A 178 13.66 17.28 8.79
CA GLY A 178 14.41 18.53 8.90
C GLY A 178 15.89 18.31 8.61
N ASN A 179 16.53 19.36 8.11
CA ASN A 179 17.97 19.45 7.92
C ASN A 179 18.46 20.84 8.31
N THR A 180 19.44 20.89 9.21
CA THR A 180 20.10 22.10 9.70
C THR A 180 21.61 21.99 9.57
N ASN A 181 22.28 23.11 9.32
CA ASN A 181 23.73 23.18 9.12
C ASN A 181 24.34 24.33 9.94
N ASP A 182 25.48 24.07 10.57
CA ASP A 182 26.19 25.03 11.41
C ASP A 182 26.88 26.21 10.69
N PHE A 183 26.96 26.20 9.36
CA PHE A 183 27.62 27.24 8.56
C PHE A 183 26.67 28.32 8.05
N ASP A 184 25.45 27.94 7.68
CA ASP A 184 24.49 28.81 7.00
C ASP A 184 23.17 28.88 7.77
N VAL A 185 22.39 29.94 7.56
CA VAL A 185 20.98 30.02 8.02
C VAL A 185 20.06 29.18 7.12
N VAL A 186 20.64 28.27 6.34
CA VAL A 186 19.90 27.43 5.40
C VAL A 186 19.32 26.25 6.16
N GLU A 187 18.00 26.19 6.19
CA GLU A 187 17.25 25.11 6.83
C GLU A 187 16.20 24.61 5.85
N ASN A 188 15.99 23.30 5.82
CA ASN A 188 14.85 22.72 5.12
C ASN A 188 14.06 21.87 6.10
N SER A 189 12.74 22.02 6.11
CA SER A 189 11.88 21.23 6.96
C SER A 189 10.55 20.95 6.28
N MET A 190 10.08 19.72 6.43
CA MET A 190 8.73 19.33 6.03
C MET A 190 7.97 18.78 7.23
N GLY A 191 6.66 18.94 7.21
CA GLY A 191 5.76 18.35 8.17
C GLY A 191 4.40 18.08 7.56
N GLY A 192 3.67 17.12 8.11
CA GLY A 192 2.33 16.86 7.64
C GLY A 192 1.51 15.93 8.50
N PHE A 193 0.26 15.82 8.08
CA PHE A 193 -0.82 15.08 8.72
C PHE A 193 -1.57 14.30 7.66
N GLY A 194 -1.87 13.04 7.95
CA GLY A 194 -2.71 12.18 7.14
C GLY A 194 -3.88 11.64 7.97
N PHE A 195 -5.05 11.57 7.35
CA PHE A 195 -6.22 10.85 7.86
C PHE A 195 -6.70 9.88 6.80
N SER A 196 -7.00 8.64 7.20
CA SER A 196 -7.67 7.68 6.33
C SER A 196 -8.86 7.04 7.04
N ALA A 197 -9.88 6.71 6.25
CA ALA A 197 -11.05 5.96 6.68
C ALA A 197 -11.45 4.98 5.57
N ASN A 198 -11.65 3.72 5.93
CA ASN A 198 -12.01 2.65 5.01
C ASN A 198 -13.23 1.92 5.54
N GLY A 199 -14.12 1.51 4.64
CA GLY A 199 -15.28 0.72 4.98
C GLY A 199 -15.67 -0.23 3.86
N ARG A 200 -16.02 -1.46 4.20
CA ARG A 200 -16.73 -2.37 3.30
C ARG A 200 -17.85 -3.10 4.02
N TYR A 201 -18.94 -3.32 3.29
CA TYR A 201 -20.13 -4.02 3.76
C TYR A 201 -20.52 -5.12 2.79
N PHE A 202 -20.65 -6.34 3.32
CA PHE A 202 -21.09 -7.52 2.59
C PHE A 202 -22.63 -7.53 2.55
N VAL A 203 -23.16 -6.97 1.46
CA VAL A 203 -24.61 -6.86 1.20
C VAL A 203 -25.23 -8.25 1.11
N MET A 204 -24.52 -9.19 0.48
CA MET A 204 -24.89 -10.59 0.43
C MET A 204 -23.65 -11.46 0.50
N GLU A 205 -23.75 -12.56 1.24
CA GLU A 205 -22.75 -13.63 1.29
C GLU A 205 -23.51 -14.95 1.21
N SER A 206 -23.10 -15.80 0.28
CA SER A 206 -23.69 -17.12 0.06
C SER A 206 -22.65 -18.08 -0.50
N ASP A 207 -23.03 -19.35 -0.63
CA ASP A 207 -22.16 -20.38 -1.21
C ASP A 207 -21.83 -20.12 -2.68
N TYR A 208 -22.67 -19.35 -3.39
CA TYR A 208 -22.53 -19.12 -4.84
C TYR A 208 -22.06 -17.71 -5.18
N PHE A 209 -22.39 -16.72 -4.36
CA PHE A 209 -22.00 -15.35 -4.63
C PHE A 209 -21.92 -14.48 -3.39
N ASP A 210 -20.96 -13.56 -3.40
CA ASP A 210 -20.86 -12.45 -2.46
C ASP A 210 -21.02 -11.11 -3.21
N LEU A 211 -21.72 -10.16 -2.60
CA LEU A 211 -21.89 -8.79 -3.09
C LEU A 211 -21.40 -7.83 -2.01
N VAL A 212 -20.43 -6.99 -2.36
CA VAL A 212 -19.73 -6.12 -1.40
C VAL A 212 -19.77 -4.68 -1.88
N GLY A 213 -20.18 -3.76 -1.03
CA GLY A 213 -19.97 -2.33 -1.23
C GLY A 213 -18.75 -1.87 -0.45
N ALA A 214 -17.87 -1.07 -1.03
CA ALA A 214 -16.67 -0.56 -0.39
C ALA A 214 -16.47 0.92 -0.68
N ALA A 215 -15.94 1.65 0.29
CA ALA A 215 -15.53 3.04 0.17
C ALA A 215 -14.26 3.31 0.98
N ASN A 216 -13.43 4.22 0.48
CA ASN A 216 -12.27 4.73 1.19
C ASN A 216 -12.19 6.24 1.03
N LEU A 217 -11.62 6.87 2.04
CA LEU A 217 -11.28 8.28 2.09
C LEU A 217 -9.87 8.40 2.65
N MET A 218 -9.05 9.20 2.00
CA MET A 218 -7.77 9.64 2.51
C MET A 218 -7.70 11.15 2.34
N ILE A 219 -7.24 11.85 3.36
CA ILE A 219 -6.98 13.28 3.36
C ILE A 219 -5.56 13.45 3.87
N HIS A 220 -4.78 14.29 3.21
CA HIS A 220 -3.47 14.67 3.72
C HIS A 220 -3.27 16.17 3.59
N THR A 221 -2.50 16.73 4.51
CA THR A 221 -2.05 18.11 4.50
C THR A 221 -0.59 18.13 4.91
N GLY A 222 0.21 19.00 4.31
CA GLY A 222 1.60 19.17 4.67
C GLY A 222 2.08 20.58 4.39
N SER A 223 3.25 20.89 4.90
CA SER A 223 3.96 22.12 4.61
C SER A 223 5.45 21.79 4.48
N ASN A 224 6.10 22.42 3.52
CA ASN A 224 7.54 22.41 3.33
C ASN A 224 8.06 23.84 3.46
N GLU A 225 9.09 24.03 4.27
CA GLU A 225 9.74 25.31 4.48
C GLU A 225 11.21 25.21 4.10
N TYR A 226 11.63 26.08 3.18
CA TYR A 226 13.02 26.29 2.82
C TYR A 226 13.45 27.70 3.23
N LYS A 227 14.33 27.78 4.22
CA LYS A 227 14.96 29.05 4.63
C LYS A 227 16.25 29.21 3.84
N ALA A 228 16.30 30.20 2.96
CA ALA A 228 17.51 30.51 2.19
C ALA A 228 18.43 31.51 2.95
N SER A 229 17.84 32.34 3.81
CA SER A 229 18.55 33.29 4.67
C SER A 229 17.65 33.73 5.83
N ALA A 230 18.21 34.51 6.77
CA ALA A 230 17.43 35.09 7.88
C ALA A 230 16.25 35.99 7.44
N ALA A 231 16.23 36.45 6.18
CA ALA A 231 15.19 37.35 5.65
C ALA A 231 14.32 36.71 4.56
N THR A 232 14.59 35.45 4.17
CA THR A 232 13.93 34.80 3.04
C THR A 232 13.62 33.34 3.36
N THR A 233 12.32 33.06 3.44
CA THR A 233 11.76 31.71 3.59
C THR A 233 10.76 31.50 2.46
N SER A 234 10.91 30.39 1.72
CA SER A 234 9.85 29.85 0.85
C SER A 234 9.08 28.80 1.65
N THR A 235 7.76 28.86 1.58
CA THR A 235 6.84 27.91 2.21
C THR A 235 5.92 27.37 1.13
N THR A 236 5.87 26.04 0.98
CA THR A 236 4.94 25.33 0.11
C THR A 236 3.96 24.54 0.97
N ASP A 237 2.72 25.01 1.06
CA ASP A 237 1.63 24.28 1.71
C ASP A 237 0.97 23.35 0.70
N MET A 238 0.64 22.13 1.14
CA MET A 238 0.07 21.08 0.30
C MET A 238 -1.15 20.46 0.95
N SER A 239 -2.14 20.10 0.15
CA SER A 239 -3.27 19.30 0.62
C SER A 239 -3.80 18.38 -0.47
N GLY A 240 -4.38 17.27 -0.08
CA GLY A 240 -4.99 16.36 -1.03
C GLY A 240 -6.08 15.50 -0.43
N ILE A 241 -6.94 15.00 -1.32
CA ILE A 241 -8.05 14.12 -1.01
C ILE A 241 -8.01 12.97 -2.01
N ASN A 242 -8.17 11.76 -1.51
CA ASN A 242 -8.44 10.58 -2.32
C ASN A 242 -9.72 9.93 -1.80
N PHE A 243 -10.70 9.76 -2.68
CA PHE A 243 -11.95 9.11 -2.36
C PHE A 243 -12.26 8.08 -3.42
N ASP A 244 -12.67 6.89 -3.00
CA ASP A 244 -13.21 5.91 -3.92
C ASP A 244 -14.49 5.26 -3.38
N LEU A 245 -15.37 4.92 -4.31
CA LEU A 245 -16.58 4.16 -4.07
C LEU A 245 -16.63 3.00 -5.06
N GLY A 246 -16.98 1.81 -4.57
CA GLY A 246 -17.02 0.61 -5.38
C GLY A 246 -18.03 -0.43 -4.93
N VAL A 247 -18.43 -1.26 -5.87
CA VAL A 247 -19.20 -2.48 -5.64
C VAL A 247 -18.48 -3.64 -6.30
N GLY A 248 -18.37 -4.76 -5.60
CA GLY A 248 -17.76 -5.98 -6.10
C GLY A 248 -18.66 -7.18 -5.95
N MET A 249 -18.50 -8.12 -6.86
CA MET A 249 -19.17 -9.41 -6.86
C MET A 249 -18.11 -10.51 -6.90
N ASN A 250 -18.24 -11.50 -6.02
CA ASN A 250 -17.43 -12.71 -6.02
C ASN A 250 -18.35 -13.90 -6.34
N TYR A 251 -18.34 -14.38 -7.58
CA TYR A 251 -19.13 -15.51 -8.05
C TYR A 251 -18.33 -16.81 -7.93
N LYS A 252 -18.80 -17.73 -7.10
CA LYS A 252 -18.17 -19.02 -6.80
C LYS A 252 -18.83 -20.09 -7.67
N PHE A 253 -18.14 -20.53 -8.72
CA PHE A 253 -18.66 -21.60 -9.61
C PHE A 253 -18.77 -22.92 -8.84
N ASP A 254 -17.76 -23.18 -8.01
CA ASP A 254 -17.64 -24.30 -7.08
C ASP A 254 -16.61 -23.92 -6.00
N GLU A 255 -16.22 -24.88 -5.16
CA GLU A 255 -15.22 -24.69 -4.09
C GLU A 255 -13.81 -24.34 -4.60
N ASN A 256 -13.51 -24.63 -5.87
CA ASN A 256 -12.19 -24.50 -6.47
C ASN A 256 -12.06 -23.29 -7.40
N ASN A 257 -13.18 -22.75 -7.89
CA ASN A 257 -13.20 -21.77 -8.97
C ASN A 257 -14.07 -20.57 -8.59
N LYS A 258 -13.50 -19.37 -8.67
CA LYS A 258 -14.21 -18.11 -8.42
C LYS A 258 -13.86 -17.03 -9.41
N LEU A 259 -14.89 -16.27 -9.80
CA LEU A 259 -14.80 -15.07 -10.62
C LEU A 259 -15.11 -13.85 -9.75
N ILE A 260 -14.18 -12.90 -9.72
CA ILE A 260 -14.29 -11.63 -9.05
C ILE A 260 -14.57 -10.58 -10.11
N PHE A 261 -15.59 -9.76 -9.90
CA PHE A 261 -15.89 -8.59 -10.71
C PHE A 261 -15.99 -7.37 -9.81
N GLY A 262 -15.30 -6.30 -10.18
CA GLY A 262 -15.29 -5.03 -9.47
C GLY A 262 -15.75 -3.90 -10.37
N PHE A 263 -16.57 -3.02 -9.83
CA PHE A 263 -17.02 -1.82 -10.49
C PHE A 263 -16.89 -0.63 -9.54
N LYS A 264 -16.10 0.36 -9.92
CA LYS A 264 -15.97 1.62 -9.19
C LYS A 264 -16.59 2.74 -10.02
N PRO A 265 -17.81 3.19 -9.68
CA PRO A 265 -18.45 4.28 -10.42
C PRO A 265 -17.74 5.61 -10.22
N LEU A 266 -16.97 5.77 -9.14
CA LEU A 266 -16.31 7.02 -8.81
C LEU A 266 -15.01 6.76 -8.03
N ARG A 267 -13.93 7.36 -8.52
CA ARG A 267 -12.73 7.65 -7.74
C ARG A 267 -12.31 9.09 -8.04
N ILE A 268 -11.97 9.84 -7.01
CA ILE A 268 -11.49 11.21 -7.08
C ILE A 268 -10.15 11.27 -6.37
N LYS A 269 -9.12 11.81 -7.02
CA LYS A 269 -7.85 12.16 -6.39
C LYS A 269 -7.59 13.64 -6.70
N THR A 270 -7.35 14.45 -5.68
CA THR A 270 -6.97 15.85 -5.84
C THR A 270 -5.73 16.14 -5.03
N GLU A 271 -4.83 16.93 -5.57
CA GLU A 271 -3.69 17.49 -4.88
C GLU A 271 -3.61 18.98 -5.22
N SER A 272 -3.37 19.82 -4.22
CA SER A 272 -3.21 21.26 -4.39
C SER A 272 -2.03 21.74 -3.59
N TRP A 273 -1.40 22.80 -4.07
CA TRP A 273 -0.29 23.43 -3.39
C TRP A 273 -0.37 24.95 -3.48
N THR A 274 0.27 25.62 -2.53
CA THR A 274 0.42 27.07 -2.50
C THR A 274 1.82 27.38 -2.02
N GLU A 275 2.61 28.05 -2.85
CA GLU A 275 3.94 28.52 -2.54
C GLU A 275 3.92 30.02 -2.23
N SER A 276 4.61 30.41 -1.17
CA SER A 276 4.76 31.79 -0.76
C SER A 276 6.20 32.07 -0.35
N VAL A 277 6.71 33.25 -0.67
CA VAL A 277 8.07 33.68 -0.32
C VAL A 277 8.02 34.93 0.54
N THR A 278 8.70 34.89 1.68
CA THR A 278 8.77 36.03 2.60
C THR A 278 9.33 37.27 1.89
N ASN A 279 8.70 38.43 2.08
CA ASN A 279 9.02 39.71 1.44
C ASN A 279 8.77 39.77 -0.08
N VAL A 280 8.14 38.75 -0.66
CA VAL A 280 7.59 38.79 -2.02
C VAL A 280 6.07 38.90 -1.90
N THR A 281 5.46 39.74 -2.73
CA THR A 281 3.98 39.89 -2.76
C THR A 281 3.43 38.97 -3.85
N GLY A 282 2.44 38.15 -3.50
CA GLY A 282 1.88 37.13 -4.39
C GLY A 282 2.09 35.73 -3.82
N GLU A 283 1.29 34.79 -4.31
CA GLU A 283 1.39 33.36 -3.99
C GLU A 283 1.27 32.61 -5.31
N ASP A 284 2.16 31.64 -5.53
CA ASP A 284 2.06 30.69 -6.62
C ASP A 284 1.12 29.57 -6.18
N LYS A 285 0.13 29.22 -7.00
CA LYS A 285 -0.85 28.19 -6.66
C LYS A 285 -0.94 27.19 -7.79
N GLY A 286 -1.19 25.94 -7.44
CA GLY A 286 -1.49 24.95 -8.44
C GLY A 286 -2.14 23.72 -7.84
N GLY A 287 -2.49 22.79 -8.73
CA GLY A 287 -3.04 21.52 -8.32
C GLY A 287 -3.45 20.65 -9.50
N GLU A 288 -3.66 19.38 -9.20
CA GLU A 288 -4.17 18.37 -10.12
C GLU A 288 -5.44 17.73 -9.55
N ALA A 289 -6.33 17.34 -10.44
CA ALA A 289 -7.52 16.58 -10.13
C ALA A 289 -7.71 15.43 -11.13
N TRP A 290 -7.88 14.24 -10.59
CA TRP A 290 -8.17 13.01 -11.33
C TRP A 290 -9.55 12.50 -10.96
N MET A 291 -10.43 12.37 -11.95
CA MET A 291 -11.75 11.77 -11.80
C MET A 291 -11.85 10.50 -12.65
N TYR A 292 -11.99 9.35 -12.00
CA TYR A 292 -12.08 8.06 -12.65
C TYR A 292 -13.54 7.60 -12.73
N ILE A 293 -14.07 7.49 -13.95
CA ILE A 293 -15.46 7.09 -14.20
C ILE A 293 -15.54 6.30 -15.53
N PRO A 294 -15.86 5.00 -15.49
CA PRO A 294 -15.73 4.05 -14.37
C PRO A 294 -14.39 3.30 -14.36
N THR A 295 -14.10 2.61 -13.25
CA THR A 295 -13.08 1.55 -13.20
C THR A 295 -13.73 0.18 -13.16
N TYR A 296 -13.24 -0.75 -13.97
CA TYR A 296 -13.64 -2.16 -13.97
C TYR A 296 -12.46 -3.04 -13.56
N THR A 297 -12.72 -4.04 -12.74
CA THR A 297 -11.76 -5.10 -12.40
C THR A 297 -12.42 -6.46 -12.65
N ILE A 298 -11.70 -7.40 -13.23
CA ILE A 298 -12.10 -8.79 -13.35
C ILE A 298 -10.94 -9.68 -12.91
N GLY A 299 -11.23 -10.69 -12.09
CA GLY A 299 -10.24 -11.64 -11.60
C GLY A 299 -10.81 -13.05 -11.62
N LEU A 300 -10.01 -14.03 -12.02
CA LEU A 300 -10.35 -15.45 -11.94
C LEU A 300 -9.31 -16.14 -11.07
N GLU A 301 -9.77 -16.89 -10.08
CA GLU A 301 -8.95 -17.81 -9.29
C GLU A 301 -9.48 -19.22 -9.46
N SER A 302 -8.59 -20.15 -9.81
CA SER A 302 -8.92 -21.55 -10.07
C SER A 302 -7.90 -22.47 -9.42
N GLN A 303 -8.32 -23.32 -8.49
CA GLN A 303 -7.52 -24.40 -7.97
C GLN A 303 -7.47 -25.54 -9.01
N ILE A 304 -6.41 -25.53 -9.83
CA ILE A 304 -6.21 -26.48 -10.92
C ILE A 304 -5.88 -27.87 -10.37
N LYS A 305 -5.11 -27.91 -9.29
CA LYS A 305 -4.76 -29.11 -8.50
C LYS A 305 -4.73 -28.74 -7.01
N PRO A 306 -4.81 -29.71 -6.08
CA PRO A 306 -4.76 -29.41 -4.65
C PRO A 306 -3.51 -28.62 -4.20
N TRP A 307 -2.41 -28.73 -4.95
CA TRP A 307 -1.15 -28.02 -4.68
C TRP A 307 -0.92 -26.82 -5.60
N LEU A 308 -1.83 -26.53 -6.55
CA LEU A 308 -1.63 -25.52 -7.59
C LEU A 308 -2.91 -24.73 -7.87
N THR A 309 -2.82 -23.42 -7.67
CA THR A 309 -3.87 -22.45 -8.00
C THR A 309 -3.38 -21.51 -9.09
N GLY A 310 -4.17 -21.33 -10.15
CA GLY A 310 -3.93 -20.37 -11.22
C GLY A 310 -4.79 -19.11 -11.02
N ARG A 311 -4.22 -17.96 -11.35
CA ARG A 311 -4.89 -16.65 -11.25
C ARG A 311 -4.65 -15.81 -12.49
N ILE A 312 -5.67 -15.06 -12.88
CA ILE A 312 -5.56 -14.01 -13.88
C ILE A 312 -6.46 -12.85 -13.47
N GLY A 313 -5.97 -11.63 -13.63
CA GLY A 313 -6.68 -10.42 -13.26
C GLY A 313 -6.44 -9.32 -14.27
N ALA A 314 -7.44 -8.48 -14.48
CA ALA A 314 -7.33 -7.30 -15.31
C ALA A 314 -8.15 -6.14 -14.74
N THR A 315 -7.63 -4.93 -14.92
CA THR A 315 -8.27 -3.69 -14.51
C THR A 315 -8.21 -2.67 -15.66
N GLN A 316 -9.34 -2.04 -15.92
CA GLN A 316 -9.50 -0.94 -16.89
C GLN A 316 -9.94 0.30 -16.14
N ASN A 317 -9.21 1.39 -16.32
CA ASN A 317 -9.51 2.70 -15.78
C ASN A 317 -9.82 3.68 -16.92
N TYR A 318 -10.80 4.55 -16.70
CA TYR A 318 -11.07 5.72 -17.53
C TYR A 318 -11.00 6.95 -16.63
N ALA A 319 -10.15 7.91 -16.96
CA ALA A 319 -9.83 9.05 -16.12
C ALA A 319 -9.94 10.35 -16.91
N PHE A 320 -10.52 11.36 -16.27
CA PHE A 320 -10.39 12.75 -16.67
C PHE A 320 -9.36 13.39 -15.73
N HIS A 321 -8.33 13.96 -16.32
CA HIS A 321 -7.27 14.67 -15.64
C HIS A 321 -7.44 16.16 -15.92
N ALA A 322 -7.27 16.99 -14.90
CA ALA A 322 -7.20 18.43 -15.04
C ALA A 322 -6.10 18.97 -14.12
N GLU A 323 -5.30 19.88 -14.63
CA GLU A 323 -4.27 20.59 -13.88
C GLU A 323 -4.45 22.10 -14.03
N SER A 324 -4.05 22.83 -12.99
CA SER A 324 -4.07 24.29 -12.99
C SER A 324 -2.80 24.82 -12.35
N TYR A 325 -2.28 25.92 -12.90
CA TYR A 325 -1.16 26.66 -12.35
C TYR A 325 -1.41 28.16 -12.46
N ASP A 326 -1.31 28.85 -11.34
CA ASP A 326 -1.51 30.29 -11.16
C ASP A 326 -0.26 30.89 -10.48
N PRO A 327 0.79 31.25 -11.25
CA PRO A 327 2.04 31.82 -10.73
C PRO A 327 1.92 33.20 -10.08
N ASP A 328 0.85 33.96 -10.31
CA ASP A 328 0.82 35.37 -9.91
C ASP A 328 -0.56 35.93 -9.54
N GLY A 329 -1.58 35.07 -9.48
CA GLY A 329 -2.98 35.46 -9.26
C GLY A 329 -3.63 36.12 -10.47
N VAL A 330 -2.95 36.17 -11.62
CA VAL A 330 -3.37 36.89 -12.83
C VAL A 330 -3.36 35.99 -14.06
N ASN A 331 -2.33 35.16 -14.20
CA ASN A 331 -2.18 34.22 -15.30
C ASN A 331 -2.51 32.82 -14.81
N VAL A 332 -3.68 32.30 -15.19
CA VAL A 332 -4.04 30.90 -14.90
C VAL A 332 -3.82 30.08 -16.16
N ASP A 333 -2.94 29.08 -16.07
CA ASP A 333 -2.80 28.01 -17.06
C ASP A 333 -3.67 26.82 -16.62
N GLU A 334 -4.44 26.27 -17.56
CA GLU A 334 -5.35 25.15 -17.33
C GLU A 334 -5.20 24.14 -18.49
N ASP A 335 -4.91 22.89 -18.16
CA ASP A 335 -4.94 21.77 -19.11
C ASP A 335 -5.91 20.70 -18.60
N ALA A 336 -6.54 19.99 -19.53
CA ALA A 336 -7.41 18.88 -19.23
C ALA A 336 -7.37 17.83 -20.33
N ASP A 337 -7.18 16.58 -19.94
CA ASP A 337 -7.08 15.47 -20.86
C ASP A 337 -7.85 14.23 -20.37
N TYR A 338 -8.09 13.34 -21.32
CA TYR A 338 -8.72 12.05 -21.06
C TYR A 338 -7.69 10.93 -21.21
N GLN A 339 -7.63 10.09 -20.19
CA GLN A 339 -6.71 8.95 -20.15
C GLN A 339 -7.47 7.65 -19.92
N SER A 340 -6.95 6.58 -20.51
CA SER A 340 -7.41 5.22 -20.24
C SER A 340 -6.22 4.32 -19.97
N ASN A 341 -6.27 3.56 -18.89
CA ASN A 341 -5.20 2.64 -18.52
C ASN A 341 -5.73 1.22 -18.36
N PHE A 342 -5.06 0.26 -18.98
CA PHE A 342 -5.36 -1.17 -18.88
C PHE A 342 -4.17 -1.90 -18.27
N THR A 343 -4.43 -2.69 -17.23
CA THR A 343 -3.44 -3.53 -16.58
C THR A 343 -3.97 -4.95 -16.49
N ALA A 344 -3.15 -5.94 -16.83
CA ALA A 344 -3.48 -7.34 -16.63
C ALA A 344 -2.27 -8.10 -16.10
N ASP A 345 -2.53 -9.02 -15.19
CA ASP A 345 -1.52 -9.81 -14.50
C ASP A 345 -1.99 -11.26 -14.37
N MET A 346 -1.02 -12.17 -14.31
CA MET A 346 -1.26 -13.60 -14.13
C MET A 346 -0.43 -14.07 -12.94
N GLY A 347 -0.94 -15.04 -12.19
CA GLY A 347 -0.24 -15.57 -11.03
C GLY A 347 -0.45 -17.06 -10.82
N LEU A 348 0.47 -17.65 -10.06
CA LEU A 348 0.41 -19.03 -9.61
C LEU A 348 0.58 -19.06 -8.10
N ALA A 349 -0.16 -19.93 -7.43
CA ALA A 349 0.07 -20.31 -6.05
C ALA A 349 0.40 -21.79 -5.92
N PHE A 350 1.38 -22.08 -5.08
CA PHE A 350 1.78 -23.43 -4.70
C PHE A 350 1.39 -23.69 -3.25
N GLU A 351 0.53 -24.68 -3.01
CA GLU A 351 0.10 -25.10 -1.67
C GLU A 351 0.94 -26.31 -1.24
N ILE A 352 1.75 -26.15 -0.20
CA ILE A 352 2.67 -27.16 0.32
C ILE A 352 2.48 -27.29 1.83
N GLY A 353 1.53 -28.14 2.23
CA GLY A 353 1.14 -28.29 3.62
C GLY A 353 0.55 -26.97 4.13
N ASN A 354 1.20 -26.38 5.13
CA ASN A 354 0.77 -25.10 5.70
C ASN A 354 1.41 -23.88 5.02
N PHE A 355 2.23 -24.10 3.98
CA PHE A 355 2.84 -23.04 3.20
C PHE A 355 2.03 -22.76 1.95
N THR A 356 1.81 -21.48 1.67
CA THR A 356 1.32 -20.98 0.39
C THR A 356 2.40 -20.08 -0.21
N ILE A 357 2.82 -20.37 -1.43
CA ILE A 357 3.76 -19.51 -2.18
C ILE A 357 2.98 -18.90 -3.34
N ASP A 358 2.63 -17.62 -3.26
CA ASP A 358 2.02 -16.90 -4.38
C ASP A 358 3.08 -16.20 -5.22
N THR A 359 2.80 -16.13 -6.53
CA THR A 359 3.66 -15.47 -7.49
C THR A 359 2.83 -14.67 -8.47
N VAL A 360 3.34 -13.52 -8.90
CA VAL A 360 2.88 -12.80 -10.09
C VAL A 360 3.88 -13.07 -11.19
N LEU A 361 3.44 -13.68 -12.29
CA LEU A 361 4.30 -13.98 -13.43
C LEU A 361 4.81 -12.67 -14.05
N SER A 362 6.08 -12.64 -14.44
CA SER A 362 6.62 -11.47 -15.15
C SER A 362 5.89 -11.28 -16.48
N ARG A 363 5.48 -10.05 -16.80
CA ARG A 363 4.88 -9.75 -18.12
C ARG A 363 5.83 -10.06 -19.27
N THR A 364 7.13 -9.89 -19.07
CA THR A 364 8.16 -10.25 -20.05
C THR A 364 8.21 -11.77 -20.29
N LEU A 365 7.87 -12.60 -19.30
CA LEU A 365 7.78 -14.05 -19.49
C LEU A 365 6.70 -14.41 -20.50
N LEU A 366 5.56 -13.71 -20.46
CA LEU A 366 4.41 -13.96 -21.33
C LEU A 366 4.63 -13.39 -22.73
N HIS A 367 5.33 -12.25 -22.84
CA HIS A 367 5.60 -11.60 -24.12
C HIS A 367 6.85 -12.18 -24.83
N ASP A 368 7.96 -12.35 -24.10
CA ASP A 368 9.27 -12.70 -24.66
C ASP A 368 9.64 -14.18 -24.46
N GLY A 369 8.86 -14.91 -23.66
CA GLY A 369 9.14 -16.29 -23.27
C GLY A 369 10.19 -16.43 -22.15
N PRO A 370 10.41 -17.65 -21.64
CA PRO A 370 11.38 -17.92 -20.58
C PRO A 370 12.82 -17.75 -21.09
N ASN A 371 13.57 -16.89 -20.42
CA ASN A 371 14.93 -16.56 -20.81
C ASN A 371 15.94 -17.56 -20.20
N PHE A 372 15.98 -18.78 -20.75
CA PHE A 372 16.82 -19.86 -20.20
C PHE A 372 18.33 -19.67 -20.44
N ILE A 373 18.74 -18.87 -21.44
CA ILE A 373 20.14 -18.67 -21.83
C ILE A 373 20.33 -17.21 -22.22
N GLY A 374 20.60 -16.32 -21.25
CA GLY A 374 20.84 -14.90 -21.55
C GLY A 374 20.85 -13.93 -20.37
N GLY A 375 20.27 -14.31 -19.21
CA GLY A 375 20.51 -13.66 -17.91
C GLY A 375 20.16 -12.17 -17.78
N LYS A 376 19.43 -11.56 -18.72
CA LYS A 376 19.13 -10.12 -18.73
C LYS A 376 17.69 -9.73 -18.37
N SER A 377 16.78 -10.69 -18.13
CA SER A 377 15.37 -10.41 -17.81
C SER A 377 15.05 -10.58 -16.33
N ASN A 378 13.96 -9.95 -15.88
CA ASN A 378 13.44 -9.89 -14.50
C ASN A 378 12.98 -11.23 -13.89
N GLY A 379 13.59 -12.36 -14.26
CA GLY A 379 13.23 -13.69 -13.76
C GLY A 379 11.84 -14.17 -14.22
N LEU A 380 11.36 -15.23 -13.56
CA LEU A 380 10.06 -15.86 -13.84
C LEU A 380 8.89 -15.10 -13.22
N ALA A 381 9.10 -14.55 -12.02
CA ALA A 381 8.09 -13.87 -11.22
C ALA A 381 8.50 -12.43 -10.96
N SER A 382 7.55 -11.51 -11.09
CA SER A 382 7.71 -10.09 -10.74
C SER A 382 7.39 -9.82 -9.28
N MET A 383 6.60 -10.68 -8.63
CA MET A 383 6.34 -10.65 -7.19
C MET A 383 6.30 -12.07 -6.66
N VAL A 384 6.74 -12.26 -5.42
CA VAL A 384 6.68 -13.53 -4.72
C VAL A 384 6.28 -13.28 -3.28
N SER A 385 5.35 -14.05 -2.76
CA SER A 385 5.03 -14.06 -1.35
C SER A 385 5.05 -15.48 -0.81
N ILE A 386 5.41 -15.60 0.46
CA ILE A 386 5.37 -16.84 1.20
C ILE A 386 4.51 -16.60 2.41
N ASN A 387 3.54 -17.47 2.62
CA ASN A 387 2.66 -17.45 3.75
C ASN A 387 2.72 -18.79 4.48
N TYR A 388 2.76 -18.78 5.81
CA TYR A 388 2.85 -19.96 6.67
C TYR A 388 1.87 -19.88 7.84
N ASN A 389 1.08 -20.93 8.02
CA ASN A 389 0.09 -21.03 9.11
C ASN A 389 0.47 -22.15 10.10
N TYR A 390 0.43 -21.92 11.41
CA TYR A 390 1.02 -22.88 12.38
C TYR A 390 0.16 -23.29 13.58
#